data_AF-A0A923UAJ1-F1
#
_entry.id   AF-A0A923UAJ1-F1
#
_cell.length_a   1.000
_cell.length_b   1.000
_cell.length_c   1.000
_cell.angle_alpha   90.00
_cell.angle_beta   90.00
_cell.angle_gamma   90.00
#
_symmetry.space_group_name_H-M   'P 1'
#
loop_
_entity.id
_entity.type
_entity.pdbx_description
1 polymer ?
#
loop_
_entity_poly.entity_id
_entity_poly.type
_entity_poly.pdbx_seq_one_letter_code
_entity_poly.pdbx_strand_id
1 'polypeptide(L)'
;MLPSDRARQPARKCPRRQWPEFFASLLLRNVWSLSTLYCKNNFRDSPKKEIVITTTTLPPVTSAGEHAAGVANRILLRRSEMSGAMAKIADYLLEYPQAPLKLTIGQLAAQAGASAATVTRFCRLVGYAGYVPFRVSIATDFGRSTARDSWTTDIGRAFGPQDSAADVLSTLINAHSRTLRETAAAIDLPLMKKIANRIATSNHVDIYGVGGSSFLAEEMQARLYRIGVNTHVWSEVHAGLTSAAIQNARSVAIGISNSGRTEETIQMLREAGRAGALTVAISNNPTSPLAENADLTIVTSVYEQFLQPDDLSAKHGQLLVLDLLYLLTAQENFSRSTDNLAVSALAVSTHRRPRRAPPTPRIAHEASASIETTQE
;
A
#
# COMPACT_ATOMS: atom_id res chain seq x y z
N MET A 1 24.48 -33.23 60.09
CA MET A 1 24.10 -34.60 59.69
C MET A 1 24.11 -34.67 58.16
N LEU A 2 25.13 -35.33 57.62
CA LEU A 2 25.23 -35.82 56.23
C LEU A 2 24.23 -37.01 56.03
N PRO A 3 24.15 -37.68 54.87
CA PRO A 3 23.67 -37.21 53.55
C PRO A 3 22.82 -38.32 52.85
N SER A 4 22.29 -38.08 51.63
CA SER A 4 22.24 -39.10 50.56
C SER A 4 21.70 -38.46 49.27
N ASP A 5 22.56 -38.09 48.33
CA ASP A 5 22.91 -38.90 47.15
C ASP A 5 21.72 -39.34 46.29
N ARG A 6 21.45 -38.57 45.22
CA ARG A 6 21.04 -39.13 43.92
C ARG A 6 21.74 -38.40 42.77
N ALA A 7 22.88 -38.96 42.41
CA ALA A 7 23.28 -39.36 41.07
C ALA A 7 23.01 -38.38 39.91
N ARG A 8 24.11 -37.76 39.47
CA ARG A 8 24.35 -37.31 38.10
C ARG A 8 24.03 -38.44 37.12
N GLN A 9 23.09 -38.23 36.20
CA GLN A 9 22.98 -39.06 35.00
C GLN A 9 24.07 -38.67 34.00
N PRO A 10 24.76 -39.64 33.37
CA PRO A 10 25.73 -39.35 32.33
C PRO A 10 25.03 -38.91 31.04
N ALA A 11 25.64 -37.91 30.38
CA ALA A 11 25.27 -37.46 29.05
C ALA A 11 25.15 -38.65 28.08
N ARG A 12 23.94 -38.88 27.56
CA ARG A 12 23.75 -39.80 26.43
C ARG A 12 24.43 -39.18 25.21
N LYS A 13 25.55 -39.79 24.80
CA LYS A 13 26.16 -39.57 23.48
C LYS A 13 25.09 -39.78 22.41
N CYS A 14 24.75 -38.73 21.68
CA CYS A 14 23.95 -38.82 20.48
C CYS A 14 24.79 -39.59 19.42
N PRO A 15 24.30 -40.68 18.84
CA PRO A 15 25.07 -41.43 17.86
C PRO A 15 25.18 -40.60 16.57
N ARG A 16 26.44 -40.31 16.17
CA ARG A 16 26.79 -39.87 14.82
C ARG A 16 26.19 -40.87 13.82
N ARG A 17 25.11 -40.48 13.14
CA ARG A 17 24.63 -41.22 11.96
C ARG A 17 25.61 -40.94 10.81
N GLN A 18 26.46 -41.92 10.55
CA GLN A 18 27.10 -42.12 9.26
C GLN A 18 26.00 -42.26 8.20
N TRP A 19 25.99 -41.35 7.22
CA TRP A 19 25.22 -41.52 5.99
C TRP A 19 26.10 -42.29 5.00
N PRO A 20 25.63 -43.41 4.42
CA PRO A 20 26.37 -44.13 3.39
C PRO A 20 26.39 -43.34 2.07
N GLU A 21 27.55 -43.34 1.41
CA GLU A 21 27.85 -42.72 0.11
C GLU A 21 27.11 -43.39 -1.07
N PHE A 22 25.77 -43.36 -1.11
CA PHE A 22 25.02 -43.97 -2.22
C PHE A 22 23.94 -43.08 -2.87
N PHE A 23 23.89 -41.78 -2.56
CA PHE A 23 22.91 -40.85 -3.16
C PHE A 23 23.52 -39.68 -3.95
N ALA A 24 24.82 -39.69 -4.21
CA ALA A 24 25.51 -38.60 -4.90
C ALA A 24 25.64 -38.76 -6.43
N SER A 25 25.16 -39.86 -7.05
CA SER A 25 25.40 -40.11 -8.49
C SER A 25 24.17 -40.07 -9.41
N LEU A 26 22.95 -39.87 -8.90
CA LEU A 26 21.74 -39.90 -9.75
C LEU A 26 21.09 -38.52 -10.03
N LEU A 27 21.54 -37.44 -9.40
CA LEU A 27 20.95 -36.09 -9.56
C LEU A 27 21.71 -35.16 -10.52
N LEU A 28 22.84 -35.59 -11.09
CA LEU A 28 23.67 -34.76 -11.98
C LEU A 28 23.52 -35.06 -13.49
N ARG A 29 22.56 -35.89 -13.93
CA ARG A 29 22.37 -36.20 -15.36
C ARG A 29 21.10 -35.68 -16.05
N ASN A 30 20.14 -35.07 -15.34
CA ASN A 30 18.84 -34.72 -15.94
C ASN A 30 18.40 -33.24 -15.84
N VAL A 31 19.31 -32.30 -15.53
CA VAL A 31 18.94 -30.87 -15.38
C VAL A 31 19.31 -30.00 -16.59
N TRP A 32 19.96 -30.55 -17.64
CA TRP A 32 20.43 -29.77 -18.80
C TRP A 32 19.75 -30.09 -20.15
N SER A 33 18.58 -30.75 -20.16
CA SER A 33 17.88 -31.11 -21.41
C SER A 33 16.47 -30.52 -21.59
N LEU A 34 15.86 -29.95 -20.54
CA LEU A 34 14.46 -29.49 -20.61
C LEU A 34 14.25 -27.98 -20.76
N SER A 35 15.31 -27.17 -20.64
CA SER A 35 15.19 -25.71 -20.73
C SER A 35 15.35 -25.15 -22.15
N THR A 36 15.90 -25.92 -23.10
CA THR A 36 16.17 -25.45 -24.48
C THR A 36 15.15 -25.95 -25.51
N LEU A 37 14.30 -26.93 -25.19
CA LEU A 37 13.30 -27.48 -26.11
C LEU A 37 11.90 -26.85 -25.96
N TYR A 38 11.65 -26.10 -24.89
CA TYR A 38 10.34 -25.46 -24.66
C TYR A 38 10.20 -24.07 -25.30
N CYS A 39 11.27 -23.49 -25.84
CA CYS A 39 11.31 -22.11 -26.31
C CYS A 39 11.29 -21.93 -27.84
N LYS A 40 11.12 -23.00 -28.64
CA LYS A 40 11.18 -22.89 -30.11
C LYS A 40 10.00 -23.42 -30.94
N ASN A 41 9.00 -24.11 -30.37
CA ASN A 41 8.02 -24.83 -31.20
C ASN A 41 6.53 -24.49 -31.06
N ASN A 42 6.10 -23.50 -30.25
CA ASN A 42 4.66 -23.22 -30.06
C ASN A 42 4.19 -21.83 -30.53
N PHE A 43 4.85 -21.28 -31.55
CA PHE A 43 4.35 -20.10 -32.27
C PHE A 43 4.04 -20.48 -33.73
N ARG A 44 3.02 -21.30 -33.94
CA ARG A 44 2.30 -21.35 -35.22
C ARG A 44 0.93 -22.02 -35.03
N ASP A 45 -0.08 -21.23 -35.39
CA ASP A 45 -1.47 -21.58 -35.66
C ASP A 45 -2.33 -22.16 -34.52
N SER A 46 -3.09 -21.26 -33.89
CA SER A 46 -4.31 -21.58 -33.15
C SER A 46 -5.49 -20.79 -33.75
N PRO A 47 -6.68 -21.39 -33.87
CA PRO A 47 -7.81 -20.75 -34.56
C PRO A 47 -8.35 -19.56 -33.76
N LYS A 48 -8.56 -18.45 -34.48
CA LYS A 48 -9.06 -17.17 -33.96
C LYS A 48 -10.47 -17.35 -33.37
N LYS A 49 -10.60 -17.19 -32.04
CA LYS A 49 -11.85 -16.71 -31.44
C LYS A 49 -11.72 -15.19 -31.32
N GLU A 50 -12.54 -14.46 -32.05
CA GLU A 50 -12.62 -13.00 -31.97
C GLU A 50 -13.02 -12.58 -30.56
N ILE A 51 -12.02 -12.11 -29.80
CA ILE A 51 -12.27 -11.22 -28.67
C ILE A 51 -12.30 -9.82 -29.27
N VAL A 52 -13.49 -9.24 -29.36
CA VAL A 52 -13.66 -7.84 -29.77
C VAL A 52 -13.12 -6.97 -28.64
N ILE A 53 -11.85 -6.57 -28.75
CA ILE A 53 -11.27 -5.48 -27.96
C ILE A 53 -11.61 -4.20 -28.70
N THR A 54 -12.68 -3.52 -28.28
CA THR A 54 -13.01 -2.19 -28.80
C THR A 54 -12.03 -1.19 -28.19
N THR A 55 -10.99 -0.82 -28.94
CA THR A 55 -10.08 0.26 -28.57
C THR A 55 -10.80 1.60 -28.71
N THR A 56 -11.43 2.08 -27.64
CA THR A 56 -11.96 3.45 -27.61
C THR A 56 -10.80 4.40 -27.30
N THR A 57 -10.41 5.19 -28.30
CA THR A 57 -9.48 6.31 -28.15
C THR A 57 -10.13 7.39 -27.28
N LEU A 58 -9.48 7.73 -26.16
CA LEU A 58 -9.92 8.79 -25.26
C LEU A 58 -9.74 10.18 -25.92
N PRO A 59 -10.72 11.09 -25.82
CA PRO A 59 -10.58 12.46 -26.29
C PRO A 59 -9.64 13.28 -25.37
N PRO A 60 -9.02 14.36 -25.88
CA PRO A 60 -8.12 15.21 -25.11
C PRO A 60 -8.91 16.03 -24.08
N VAL A 61 -8.42 16.03 -22.83
CA VAL A 61 -8.97 16.82 -21.73
C VAL A 61 -8.60 18.30 -21.95
N THR A 62 -9.61 19.12 -22.28
CA THR A 62 -9.47 20.58 -22.36
C THR A 62 -9.67 21.23 -20.99
N SER A 63 -9.11 22.44 -20.86
CA SER A 63 -8.82 23.23 -19.65
C SER A 63 -10.04 23.74 -18.86
N ALA A 64 -10.80 22.84 -18.22
CA ALA A 64 -11.91 23.21 -17.33
C ALA A 64 -11.58 23.14 -15.81
N GLY A 65 -10.28 23.12 -15.46
CA GLY A 65 -9.79 22.68 -14.14
C GLY A 65 -9.88 23.66 -12.97
N GLU A 66 -10.31 24.91 -13.14
CA GLU A 66 -10.21 25.91 -12.06
C GLU A 66 -11.45 26.02 -11.14
N HIS A 67 -12.60 25.50 -11.57
CA HIS A 67 -13.87 25.68 -10.86
C HIS A 67 -14.23 24.56 -9.86
N ALA A 68 -13.44 23.48 -9.78
CA ALA A 68 -13.80 22.26 -9.04
C ALA A 68 -13.11 22.09 -7.66
N ALA A 69 -12.33 23.06 -7.18
CA ALA A 69 -11.67 22.97 -5.87
C ALA A 69 -12.60 23.43 -4.73
N GLY A 70 -12.87 22.54 -3.77
CA GLY A 70 -13.65 22.86 -2.56
C GLY A 70 -12.99 23.92 -1.68
N VAL A 71 -13.79 24.60 -0.84
CA VAL A 71 -13.34 25.80 -0.11
C VAL A 71 -12.10 25.54 0.77
N ALA A 72 -12.05 24.42 1.50
CA ALA A 72 -10.89 24.07 2.33
C ALA A 72 -9.59 23.87 1.52
N ASN A 73 -9.69 23.30 0.31
CA ASN A 73 -8.54 23.09 -0.57
C ASN A 73 -7.97 24.43 -1.06
N ARG A 74 -8.84 25.36 -1.46
CA ARG A 74 -8.44 26.72 -1.86
C ARG A 74 -7.74 27.48 -0.74
N ILE A 75 -8.11 27.21 0.52
CA ILE A 75 -7.47 27.77 1.72
C ILE A 75 -6.06 27.19 1.89
N LEU A 76 -5.90 25.86 1.79
CA LEU A 76 -4.60 25.20 1.97
C LEU A 76 -3.62 25.53 0.83
N LEU A 77 -4.07 25.55 -0.43
CA LEU A 77 -3.22 25.83 -1.58
C LEU A 77 -2.63 27.25 -1.56
N ARG A 78 -3.37 28.21 -1.02
CA ARG A 78 -2.94 29.61 -0.96
C ARG A 78 -2.43 30.02 0.42
N ARG A 79 -2.15 29.04 1.28
CA ARG A 79 -1.78 29.27 2.67
C ARG A 79 -0.49 30.08 2.80
N SER A 80 0.48 29.87 1.93
CA SER A 80 1.75 30.60 1.87
C SER A 80 1.59 32.08 1.48
N GLU A 81 0.49 32.43 0.81
CA GLU A 81 0.19 33.80 0.37
C GLU A 81 -0.58 34.61 1.43
N MET A 82 -0.95 33.98 2.55
CA MET A 82 -1.78 34.59 3.58
C MET A 82 -0.96 35.43 4.56
N SER A 83 -1.39 36.68 4.78
CA SER A 83 -0.92 37.47 5.92
C SER A 83 -1.30 36.81 7.26
N GLY A 84 -0.63 37.15 8.36
CA GLY A 84 -0.91 36.56 9.68
C GLY A 84 -2.39 36.65 10.12
N ALA A 85 -3.09 37.72 9.75
CA ALA A 85 -4.53 37.85 10.03
C ALA A 85 -5.41 36.97 9.10
N MET A 86 -4.98 36.71 7.87
CA MET A 86 -5.65 35.77 6.96
C MET A 86 -5.40 34.32 7.35
N ALA A 87 -4.21 34.00 7.87
CA ALA A 87 -3.89 32.68 8.39
C ALA A 87 -4.80 32.31 9.56
N LYS A 88 -5.09 33.25 10.48
CA LYS A 88 -6.07 33.04 11.56
C LYS A 88 -7.48 32.74 11.05
N ILE A 89 -7.91 33.42 9.99
CA ILE A 89 -9.20 33.15 9.33
C ILE A 89 -9.18 31.75 8.70
N ALA A 90 -8.07 31.38 8.05
CA ALA A 90 -7.89 30.06 7.49
C ALA A 90 -7.95 28.95 8.54
N ASP A 91 -7.25 29.10 9.67
CA ASP A 91 -7.27 28.15 10.78
C ASP A 91 -8.66 27.97 11.35
N TYR A 92 -9.33 29.07 11.66
CA TYR A 92 -10.70 29.04 12.18
C TYR A 92 -11.67 28.35 11.23
N LEU A 93 -11.53 28.56 9.91
CA LEU A 93 -12.41 27.94 8.92
C LEU A 93 -12.08 26.47 8.61
N LEU A 94 -10.83 26.04 8.84
CA LEU A 94 -10.45 24.63 8.76
C LEU A 94 -10.96 23.85 9.98
N GLU A 95 -11.00 24.50 11.14
CA GLU A 95 -11.55 23.93 12.37
C GLU A 95 -13.09 23.97 12.42
N TYR A 96 -13.70 25.06 11.90
CA TYR A 96 -15.16 25.25 11.88
C TYR A 96 -15.69 25.57 10.44
N PRO A 97 -15.72 24.58 9.52
CA PRO A 97 -16.06 24.79 8.10
C PRO A 97 -17.46 25.35 7.84
N GLN A 98 -18.42 25.08 8.74
CA GLN A 98 -19.80 25.56 8.61
C GLN A 98 -20.04 26.96 9.20
N ALA A 99 -19.05 27.55 9.87
CA ALA A 99 -19.19 28.87 10.50
C ALA A 99 -19.74 29.95 9.54
N PRO A 100 -19.34 30.03 8.25
CA PRO A 100 -19.89 31.02 7.32
C PRO A 100 -21.38 30.89 7.04
N LEU A 101 -21.99 29.72 7.26
CA LEU A 101 -23.44 29.55 7.11
C LEU A 101 -24.21 30.31 8.20
N LYS A 102 -23.65 30.34 9.41
CA LYS A 102 -24.29 30.86 10.62
C LYS A 102 -23.84 32.28 10.98
N LEU A 103 -22.66 32.69 10.53
CA LEU A 103 -22.03 33.96 10.93
C LEU A 103 -22.11 35.01 9.82
N THR A 104 -22.38 36.25 10.21
CA THR A 104 -22.12 37.42 9.37
C THR A 104 -20.61 37.66 9.22
N ILE A 105 -20.21 38.52 8.26
CA ILE A 105 -18.78 38.79 8.02
C ILE A 105 -18.09 39.38 9.25
N GLY A 106 -18.79 40.24 10.01
CA GLY A 106 -18.27 40.85 11.23
C GLY A 106 -18.12 39.85 12.37
N GLN A 107 -19.07 38.92 12.50
CA GLN A 107 -18.99 37.86 13.51
C GLN A 107 -17.87 36.86 13.20
N LEU A 108 -17.72 36.46 11.93
CA LEU A 108 -16.60 35.61 11.51
C LEU A 108 -15.26 36.30 11.76
N ALA A 109 -15.17 37.60 11.44
CA ALA A 109 -13.99 38.39 11.70
C ALA A 109 -13.65 38.43 13.21
N ALA A 110 -14.65 38.66 14.07
CA ALA A 110 -14.46 38.68 15.52
C ALA A 110 -13.98 37.32 16.05
N GLN A 111 -14.58 36.21 15.62
CA GLN A 111 -14.20 34.86 16.04
C GLN A 111 -12.78 34.48 15.59
N ALA A 112 -12.38 34.89 14.39
CA ALA A 112 -11.05 34.65 13.86
C ALA A 112 -10.00 35.69 14.33
N GLY A 113 -10.37 36.65 15.18
CA GLY A 113 -9.46 37.72 15.63
C GLY A 113 -8.96 38.61 14.48
N ALA A 114 -9.81 38.92 13.52
CA ALA A 114 -9.52 39.70 12.32
C ALA A 114 -10.56 40.82 12.08
N SER A 115 -10.37 41.62 11.01
CA SER A 115 -11.36 42.62 10.58
C SER A 115 -12.21 42.12 9.42
N ALA A 116 -13.42 42.68 9.22
CA ALA A 116 -14.28 42.33 8.07
C ALA A 116 -13.60 42.63 6.71
N ALA A 117 -12.73 43.65 6.66
CA ALA A 117 -11.92 43.94 5.48
C ALA A 117 -10.89 42.82 5.21
N THR A 118 -10.28 42.27 6.26
CA THR A 118 -9.39 41.10 6.16
C THR A 118 -10.14 39.87 5.65
N VAL A 119 -11.35 39.60 6.15
CA VAL A 119 -12.19 38.49 5.68
C VAL A 119 -12.53 38.65 4.20
N THR A 120 -12.85 39.86 3.74
CA THR A 120 -13.12 40.12 2.32
C THR A 120 -11.90 39.88 1.45
N ARG A 121 -10.71 40.34 1.89
CA ARG A 121 -9.45 40.09 1.18
C ARG A 121 -9.08 38.61 1.17
N PHE A 122 -9.32 37.90 2.28
CA PHE A 122 -9.16 36.45 2.35
C PHE A 122 -10.05 35.73 1.34
N CYS A 123 -11.34 36.06 1.27
CA CYS A 123 -12.27 35.46 0.30
C CYS A 123 -11.77 35.65 -1.14
N ARG A 124 -11.24 36.84 -1.46
CA ARG A 124 -10.65 37.13 -2.78
C ARG A 124 -9.38 36.34 -3.04
N LEU A 125 -8.50 36.25 -2.05
CA LEU A 125 -7.29 35.44 -2.15
C LEU A 125 -7.65 33.99 -2.48
N VAL A 126 -8.64 33.40 -1.79
CA VAL A 126 -9.07 32.01 -2.03
C VAL A 126 -10.04 31.86 -3.22
N GLY A 127 -10.14 32.90 -4.06
CA GLY A 127 -10.78 32.84 -5.39
C GLY A 127 -12.28 33.11 -5.40
N TYR A 128 -12.81 33.93 -4.47
CA TYR A 128 -14.19 34.38 -4.43
C TYR A 128 -14.30 35.91 -4.45
N ALA A 129 -15.28 36.46 -5.17
CA ALA A 129 -15.42 37.92 -5.29
C ALA A 129 -15.66 38.66 -3.95
N GLY A 130 -16.12 37.95 -2.92
CA GLY A 130 -16.31 38.45 -1.57
C GLY A 130 -16.97 37.44 -0.64
N TYR A 131 -17.39 37.88 0.56
CA TYR A 131 -17.92 36.99 1.59
C TYR A 131 -19.28 36.35 1.21
N VAL A 132 -20.16 37.07 0.51
CA VAL A 132 -21.46 36.51 0.12
C VAL A 132 -21.31 35.36 -0.89
N PRO A 133 -20.56 35.50 -2.01
CA PRO A 133 -20.25 34.37 -2.89
C PRO A 133 -19.53 33.22 -2.19
N PHE A 134 -18.62 33.53 -1.25
CA PHE A 134 -17.94 32.53 -0.43
C PHE A 134 -18.90 31.72 0.44
N ARG A 135 -19.84 32.38 1.13
CA ARG A 135 -20.90 31.72 1.91
C ARG A 135 -21.82 30.88 1.03
N VAL A 136 -22.18 31.37 -0.15
CA VAL A 136 -23.01 30.61 -1.11
C VAL A 136 -22.26 29.37 -1.56
N SER A 137 -20.96 29.45 -1.84
CA SER A 137 -20.12 28.28 -2.16
C SER A 137 -20.10 27.26 -1.02
N ILE A 138 -19.93 27.72 0.23
CA ILE A 138 -20.03 26.88 1.42
C ILE A 138 -21.45 26.27 1.52
N ALA A 139 -22.50 27.06 1.29
CA ALA A 139 -23.88 26.58 1.32
C ALA A 139 -24.22 25.62 0.18
N THR A 140 -23.57 25.70 -0.97
CA THR A 140 -23.70 24.70 -2.04
C THR A 140 -22.89 23.43 -1.73
N ASP A 141 -21.75 23.58 -1.06
CA ASP A 141 -20.95 22.45 -0.55
C ASP A 141 -21.69 21.69 0.56
N PHE A 142 -22.47 22.38 1.40
CA PHE A 142 -23.24 21.80 2.53
C PHE A 142 -24.75 21.65 2.27
N GLY A 143 -25.33 22.28 1.26
CA GLY A 143 -26.79 22.28 0.98
C GLY A 143 -27.26 21.10 0.13
N ARG A 144 -26.33 20.30 -0.39
CA ARG A 144 -26.62 18.97 -0.97
C ARG A 144 -26.82 17.88 0.10
N SER A 145 -26.87 18.28 1.37
CA SER A 145 -26.68 17.41 2.52
C SER A 145 -27.93 17.19 3.38
N THR A 146 -28.90 16.44 2.86
CA THR A 146 -29.84 15.68 3.71
C THR A 146 -30.16 14.34 3.06
N ALA A 147 -29.95 13.24 3.79
CA ALA A 147 -30.12 11.82 3.43
C ALA A 147 -29.14 11.19 2.40
N ARG A 148 -28.51 11.97 1.51
CA ARG A 148 -27.39 11.51 0.65
C ARG A 148 -26.02 11.45 1.36
N ASP A 149 -25.92 12.02 2.57
CA ASP A 149 -24.62 12.30 3.21
C ASP A 149 -23.87 11.12 3.77
N SER A 150 -24.49 10.02 4.18
CA SER A 150 -23.69 8.83 4.53
C SER A 150 -22.99 8.29 3.29
N TRP A 151 -23.68 8.19 2.15
CA TRP A 151 -23.04 7.66 0.93
C TRP A 151 -21.91 8.55 0.40
N THR A 152 -22.06 9.87 0.42
CA THR A 152 -21.02 10.78 -0.09
C THR A 152 -19.89 11.07 0.89
N THR A 153 -20.14 10.97 2.20
CA THR A 153 -19.11 11.12 3.25
C THR A 153 -18.37 9.81 3.45
N ASP A 154 -19.10 8.69 3.46
CA ASP A 154 -18.54 7.36 3.57
C ASP A 154 -17.97 6.95 2.21
N ILE A 155 -18.70 6.74 1.11
CA ILE A 155 -18.22 6.19 -0.19
C ILE A 155 -17.59 7.22 -1.16
N GLY A 156 -17.59 8.48 -0.75
CA GLY A 156 -16.88 9.56 -1.44
C GLY A 156 -17.61 10.12 -2.65
N ARG A 157 -17.14 11.28 -3.15
CA ARG A 157 -17.79 12.04 -4.22
C ARG A 157 -17.66 11.43 -5.63
N ALA A 158 -16.80 10.42 -5.81
CA ALA A 158 -16.54 9.81 -7.11
C ALA A 158 -17.55 8.72 -7.50
N PHE A 159 -18.35 8.23 -6.54
CA PHE A 159 -19.36 7.20 -6.80
C PHE A 159 -20.73 7.70 -6.37
N GLY A 160 -21.63 7.84 -7.33
CA GLY A 160 -23.04 8.11 -7.11
C GLY A 160 -23.84 6.83 -6.90
N PRO A 161 -24.90 6.86 -6.08
CA PRO A 161 -25.80 5.71 -5.91
C PRO A 161 -26.59 5.35 -7.19
N GLN A 162 -26.47 6.15 -8.25
CA GLN A 162 -27.13 5.96 -9.55
C GLN A 162 -26.13 5.64 -10.67
N ASP A 163 -24.83 5.53 -10.37
CA ASP A 163 -23.82 5.19 -11.36
C ASP A 163 -24.02 3.74 -11.81
N SER A 164 -23.84 3.47 -13.11
CA SER A 164 -23.85 2.10 -13.59
C SER A 164 -22.63 1.34 -13.06
N ALA A 165 -22.73 0.01 -12.97
CA ALA A 165 -21.58 -0.82 -12.58
C ALA A 165 -20.35 -0.61 -13.49
N ALA A 166 -20.58 -0.29 -14.77
CA ALA A 166 -19.51 0.02 -15.72
C ALA A 166 -18.81 1.35 -15.40
N ASP A 167 -19.57 2.38 -15.03
CA ASP A 167 -19.03 3.69 -14.65
C ASP A 167 -18.26 3.62 -13.33
N VAL A 168 -18.78 2.86 -12.35
CA VAL A 168 -18.08 2.58 -11.08
C VAL A 168 -16.76 1.87 -11.34
N LEU A 169 -16.76 0.81 -12.15
CA LEU A 169 -15.54 0.08 -12.51
C LEU A 169 -14.52 0.98 -13.22
N SER A 170 -14.98 1.76 -14.21
CA SER A 170 -14.14 2.70 -14.96
C SER A 170 -13.50 3.75 -14.03
N THR A 171 -14.28 4.31 -13.12
CA THR A 171 -13.79 5.29 -12.14
C THR A 171 -12.77 4.64 -11.19
N LEU A 172 -13.07 3.45 -10.69
CA LEU A 172 -12.19 2.71 -9.77
C LEU A 172 -10.84 2.37 -10.42
N ILE A 173 -10.85 1.78 -11.63
CA ILE A 173 -9.60 1.38 -12.29
C ILE A 173 -8.73 2.59 -12.67
N ASN A 174 -9.36 3.71 -13.03
CA ASN A 174 -8.65 4.95 -13.31
C ASN A 174 -7.99 5.52 -12.04
N ALA A 175 -8.69 5.51 -10.90
CA ALA A 175 -8.15 5.95 -9.62
C ALA A 175 -6.97 5.08 -9.16
N HIS A 176 -7.10 3.75 -9.25
CA HIS A 176 -6.02 2.82 -8.91
C HIS A 176 -4.81 2.98 -9.83
N SER A 177 -5.04 3.01 -11.15
CA SER A 177 -3.95 3.14 -12.13
C SER A 177 -3.18 4.45 -11.95
N ARG A 178 -3.88 5.54 -11.64
CA ARG A 178 -3.27 6.83 -11.35
C ARG A 178 -2.39 6.76 -10.10
N THR A 179 -2.93 6.24 -9.00
CA THR A 179 -2.23 6.08 -7.71
C THR A 179 -0.94 5.28 -7.87
N LEU A 180 -1.00 4.16 -8.62
CA LEU A 180 0.18 3.33 -8.89
C LEU A 180 1.24 4.09 -9.71
N ARG A 181 0.83 4.82 -10.75
CA ARG A 181 1.77 5.62 -11.57
C ARG A 181 2.41 6.75 -10.80
N GLU A 182 1.62 7.49 -10.03
CA GLU A 182 2.12 8.61 -9.21
C GLU A 182 3.04 8.11 -8.09
N THR A 183 2.67 7.01 -7.42
CA THR A 183 3.53 6.38 -6.41
C THR A 183 4.83 5.90 -7.04
N ALA A 184 4.78 5.22 -8.20
CA ALA A 184 5.98 4.78 -8.91
C ALA A 184 6.90 5.94 -9.30
N ALA A 185 6.34 7.09 -9.68
CA ALA A 185 7.09 8.29 -10.02
C ALA A 185 7.73 8.97 -8.79
N ALA A 186 7.15 8.82 -7.60
CA ALA A 186 7.66 9.39 -6.36
C ALA A 186 8.73 8.52 -5.66
N ILE A 187 8.87 7.24 -6.05
CA ILE A 187 9.81 6.31 -5.41
C ILE A 187 11.27 6.69 -5.71
N ASP A 188 12.04 6.90 -4.63
CA ASP A 188 13.50 6.98 -4.66
C ASP A 188 14.10 5.55 -4.62
N LEU A 189 14.53 5.06 -5.79
CA LEU A 189 15.10 3.70 -5.91
C LEU A 189 16.39 3.48 -5.08
N PRO A 190 17.37 4.39 -5.06
CA PRO A 190 18.50 4.32 -4.12
C PRO A 190 18.07 4.18 -2.66
N LEU A 191 17.10 4.96 -2.19
CA LEU A 191 16.58 4.87 -0.84
C LEU A 191 15.93 3.50 -0.58
N MET A 192 15.09 3.03 -1.50
CA MET A 192 14.45 1.71 -1.40
C MET A 192 15.46 0.57 -1.28
N LYS A 193 16.55 0.62 -2.06
CA LYS A 193 17.64 -0.36 -1.97
C LYS A 193 18.36 -0.30 -0.62
N LYS A 194 18.63 0.90 -0.10
CA LYS A 194 19.23 1.09 1.22
C LYS A 194 18.36 0.47 2.31
N ILE A 195 17.05 0.71 2.26
CA ILE A 195 16.09 0.15 3.23
C ILE A 195 16.03 -1.38 3.11
N ALA A 196 15.92 -1.92 1.89
CA ALA A 196 15.90 -3.35 1.65
C ALA A 196 17.16 -4.07 2.16
N ASN A 197 18.35 -3.51 1.94
CA ASN A 197 19.59 -4.05 2.49
C ASN A 197 19.59 -4.05 4.03
N ARG A 198 19.06 -3.00 4.66
CA ARG A 198 18.93 -2.93 6.12
C ARG A 198 17.92 -3.94 6.66
N ILE A 199 16.81 -4.17 5.97
CA ILE A 199 15.84 -5.23 6.31
C ILE A 199 16.48 -6.62 6.15
N ALA A 200 17.23 -6.86 5.08
CA ALA A 200 17.84 -8.17 4.81
C ALA A 200 18.95 -8.55 5.81
N THR A 201 19.61 -7.56 6.41
CA THR A 201 20.76 -7.73 7.32
C THR A 201 20.43 -7.49 8.79
N SER A 202 19.20 -7.06 9.10
CA SER A 202 18.74 -6.87 10.47
C SER A 202 18.57 -8.20 11.19
N ASN A 203 18.62 -8.14 12.52
CA ASN A 203 18.30 -9.31 13.34
C ASN A 203 16.78 -9.47 13.50
N HIS A 204 16.04 -8.37 13.36
CA HIS A 204 14.62 -8.26 13.64
C HIS A 204 14.03 -7.02 12.98
N VAL A 205 12.77 -7.12 12.56
CA VAL A 205 11.98 -6.03 11.98
C VAL A 205 10.66 -5.93 12.74
N ASP A 206 10.33 -4.75 13.23
CA ASP A 206 8.98 -4.45 13.74
C ASP A 206 8.24 -3.53 12.78
N ILE A 207 6.97 -3.85 12.53
CA ILE A 207 6.08 -3.04 11.71
C ILE A 207 4.92 -2.56 12.58
N TYR A 208 4.79 -1.24 12.68
CA TYR A 208 3.78 -0.54 13.47
C TYR A 208 2.68 0.00 12.54
N GLY A 209 1.44 -0.41 12.77
CA GLY A 209 0.31 0.05 11.96
C GLY A 209 -1.02 -0.30 12.61
N VAL A 210 -1.91 0.70 12.70
CA VAL A 210 -3.23 0.59 13.36
C VAL A 210 -4.35 0.68 12.31
N GLY A 211 -5.49 0.02 12.59
CA GLY A 211 -6.67 0.04 11.73
C GLY A 211 -6.36 -0.53 10.33
N GLY A 212 -6.81 0.15 9.26
CA GLY A 212 -6.58 -0.30 7.89
C GLY A 212 -5.11 -0.53 7.51
N SER A 213 -4.17 0.12 8.21
CA SER A 213 -2.73 -0.03 7.97
C SER A 213 -2.16 -1.31 8.59
N SER A 214 -2.83 -1.93 9.58
CA SER A 214 -2.36 -3.19 10.19
C SER A 214 -2.39 -4.34 9.19
N PHE A 215 -3.39 -4.38 8.30
CA PHE A 215 -3.48 -5.41 7.26
C PHE A 215 -2.31 -5.36 6.28
N LEU A 216 -1.82 -4.16 5.96
CA LEU A 216 -0.63 -4.00 5.11
C LEU A 216 0.65 -4.40 5.84
N ALA A 217 0.72 -4.12 7.15
CA ALA A 217 1.81 -4.59 8.00
C ALA A 217 1.85 -6.13 8.07
N GLU A 218 0.71 -6.78 8.26
CA GLU A 218 0.55 -8.24 8.26
C GLU A 218 0.92 -8.86 6.90
N GLU A 219 0.52 -8.24 5.79
CA GLU A 219 0.90 -8.71 4.46
C GLU A 219 2.42 -8.63 4.24
N MET A 220 3.06 -7.54 4.65
CA MET A 220 4.52 -7.41 4.58
C MET A 220 5.21 -8.45 5.47
N GLN A 221 4.73 -8.64 6.70
CA GLN A 221 5.25 -9.64 7.62
C GLN A 221 5.18 -11.03 7.02
N ALA A 222 4.03 -11.46 6.51
CA ALA A 222 3.83 -12.77 5.93
C ALA A 222 4.83 -13.05 4.78
N ARG A 223 5.17 -12.02 4.00
CA ARG A 223 6.13 -12.13 2.89
C ARG A 223 7.58 -12.18 3.38
N LEU A 224 7.97 -11.26 4.26
CA LEU A 224 9.31 -11.20 4.84
C LEU A 224 9.66 -12.47 5.62
N TYR A 225 8.71 -13.00 6.39
CA TYR A 225 8.91 -14.22 7.16
C TYR A 225 9.21 -15.42 6.26
N ARG A 226 8.56 -15.51 5.10
CA ARG A 226 8.77 -16.60 4.13
C ARG A 226 10.12 -16.58 3.41
N ILE A 227 10.80 -15.43 3.38
CA ILE A 227 12.18 -15.33 2.90
C ILE A 227 13.21 -15.39 4.04
N GLY A 228 12.74 -15.58 5.29
CA GLY A 228 13.58 -15.80 6.47
C GLY A 228 14.02 -14.53 7.20
N VAL A 229 13.29 -13.43 7.02
CA VAL A 229 13.46 -12.19 7.80
C VAL A 229 12.53 -12.25 9.01
N ASN A 230 13.11 -12.19 10.22
CA ASN A 230 12.36 -12.19 11.47
C ASN A 230 11.57 -10.89 11.61
N THR A 231 10.24 -10.96 11.45
CA THR A 231 9.37 -9.79 11.34
C THR A 231 8.16 -9.93 12.24
N HIS A 232 7.83 -8.89 12.99
CA HIS A 232 6.65 -8.82 13.85
C HIS A 232 5.80 -7.59 13.52
N VAL A 233 4.51 -7.67 13.81
CA VAL A 233 3.53 -6.61 13.57
C VAL A 233 2.89 -6.25 14.89
N TRP A 234 2.74 -4.94 15.12
CA TRP A 234 2.07 -4.42 16.30
C TRP A 234 1.01 -3.40 15.89
N SER A 235 -0.25 -3.78 16.12
CA SER A 235 -1.43 -2.98 15.85
C SER A 235 -2.10 -2.43 17.10
N GLU A 236 -1.70 -2.94 18.28
CA GLU A 236 -2.11 -2.45 19.59
C GLU A 236 -0.95 -1.69 20.23
N VAL A 237 -1.27 -0.51 20.77
CA VAL A 237 -0.27 0.49 21.17
C VAL A 237 0.57 0.06 22.36
N HIS A 238 0.01 -0.60 23.36
CA HIS A 238 0.77 -1.01 24.54
C HIS A 238 1.77 -2.12 24.22
N ALA A 239 1.35 -3.12 23.43
CA ALA A 239 2.21 -4.19 22.97
C ALA A 239 3.34 -3.64 22.07
N GLY A 240 3.00 -2.76 21.13
CA GLY A 240 3.99 -2.18 20.23
C GLY A 240 4.97 -1.22 20.91
N LEU A 241 4.53 -0.43 21.91
CA LEU A 241 5.44 0.37 22.73
C LEU A 241 6.41 -0.50 23.54
N THR A 242 5.94 -1.62 24.07
CA THR A 242 6.79 -2.59 24.79
C THR A 242 7.86 -3.18 23.86
N SER A 243 7.48 -3.55 22.63
CA SER A 243 8.42 -3.99 21.60
C SER A 243 9.41 -2.88 21.21
N ALA A 244 8.91 -1.66 21.02
CA ALA A 244 9.69 -0.50 20.58
C ALA A 244 10.77 -0.13 21.60
N ALA A 245 10.46 -0.16 22.89
CA ALA A 245 11.37 0.21 23.97
C ALA A 245 12.59 -0.73 24.11
N ILE A 246 12.52 -1.95 23.56
CA ILE A 246 13.60 -2.96 23.64
C ILE A 246 14.31 -3.20 22.30
N GLN A 247 14.15 -2.28 21.33
CA GLN A 247 14.89 -2.33 20.07
C GLN A 247 16.37 -1.97 20.25
N ASN A 248 17.15 -2.09 19.17
CA ASN A 248 18.56 -1.73 19.13
C ASN A 248 19.04 -1.42 17.69
N ALA A 249 20.31 -1.05 17.55
CA ALA A 249 20.94 -0.69 16.28
C ALA A 249 20.92 -1.78 15.17
N ARG A 250 20.63 -3.03 15.54
CA ARG A 250 20.49 -4.16 14.60
C ARG A 250 19.04 -4.39 14.18
N SER A 251 18.11 -3.55 14.63
CA SER A 251 16.68 -3.62 14.29
C SER A 251 16.29 -2.59 13.23
N VAL A 252 15.19 -2.88 12.54
CA VAL A 252 14.48 -1.94 11.68
C VAL A 252 13.05 -1.80 12.19
N ALA A 253 12.57 -0.58 12.35
CA ALA A 253 11.21 -0.25 12.74
C ALA A 253 10.51 0.46 11.59
N ILE A 254 9.37 -0.06 11.14
CA ILE A 254 8.61 0.48 10.01
C ILE A 254 7.26 0.98 10.53
N GLY A 255 6.99 2.28 10.42
CA GLY A 255 5.68 2.85 10.72
C GLY A 255 4.85 3.00 9.44
N ILE A 256 3.66 2.42 9.40
CA ILE A 256 2.72 2.56 8.29
C ILE A 256 1.51 3.38 8.76
N SER A 257 1.34 4.56 8.19
CA SER A 257 0.13 5.37 8.36
C SER A 257 -0.06 6.21 7.11
N ASN A 258 -1.19 6.02 6.42
CA ASN A 258 -1.49 6.74 5.19
C ASN A 258 -1.38 8.26 5.40
N SER A 259 -2.18 8.83 6.30
CA SER A 259 -2.12 10.26 6.63
C SER A 259 -0.84 10.68 7.36
N GLY A 260 -0.11 9.72 7.94
CA GLY A 260 1.05 9.97 8.81
C GLY A 260 0.70 10.68 10.12
N ARG A 261 -0.58 10.63 10.53
CA ARG A 261 -1.11 11.32 11.73
C ARG A 261 -1.69 10.40 12.79
N THR A 262 -1.56 9.08 12.62
CA THR A 262 -2.00 8.09 13.62
C THR A 262 -1.05 8.13 14.81
N GLU A 263 -1.52 8.70 15.92
CA GLU A 263 -0.70 9.00 17.10
C GLU A 263 -0.05 7.74 17.70
N GLU A 264 -0.79 6.63 17.77
CA GLU A 264 -0.28 5.35 18.26
C GLU A 264 0.91 4.86 17.41
N THR A 265 0.80 4.92 16.07
CA THR A 265 1.90 4.55 15.15
C THR A 265 3.11 5.46 15.34
N ILE A 266 2.87 6.77 15.50
CA ILE A 266 3.93 7.76 15.71
C ILE A 266 4.66 7.48 17.03
N GLN A 267 3.94 7.20 18.11
CA GLN A 267 4.52 6.91 19.42
C GLN A 267 5.40 5.66 19.38
N MET A 268 4.91 4.57 18.77
CA MET A 268 5.68 3.34 18.64
C MET A 268 6.94 3.53 17.80
N LEU A 269 6.85 4.21 16.65
CA LEU A 269 8.00 4.44 15.78
C LEU A 269 9.06 5.32 16.46
N ARG A 270 8.62 6.41 17.13
CA ARG A 270 9.49 7.32 17.88
C ARG A 270 10.23 6.59 18.99
N GLU A 271 9.52 5.74 19.73
CA GLU A 271 10.12 4.98 20.83
C GLU A 271 11.15 3.96 20.32
N ALA A 272 10.88 3.31 19.18
CA ALA A 272 11.84 2.40 18.55
C ALA A 272 13.11 3.14 18.09
N GLY A 273 12.96 4.35 17.56
CA GLY A 273 14.09 5.22 17.21
C GLY A 273 14.92 5.63 18.43
N ARG A 274 14.28 5.96 19.56
CA ARG A 274 14.97 6.25 20.84
C ARG A 274 15.75 5.05 21.37
N ALA A 275 15.23 3.83 21.19
CA ALA A 275 15.93 2.59 21.52
C ALA A 275 17.04 2.24 20.51
N GLY A 276 17.17 2.98 19.41
CA GLY A 276 18.26 2.89 18.45
C GLY A 276 17.97 2.07 17.20
N ALA A 277 16.71 1.67 16.95
CA ALA A 277 16.32 1.07 15.67
C ALA A 277 16.51 2.06 14.52
N LEU A 278 16.80 1.54 13.31
CA LEU A 278 16.59 2.35 12.11
C LEU A 278 15.08 2.49 11.87
N THR A 279 14.59 3.73 11.83
CA THR A 279 13.17 4.01 11.66
C THR A 279 12.82 4.37 10.22
N VAL A 280 11.74 3.79 9.70
CA VAL A 280 11.24 4.00 8.34
C VAL A 280 9.77 4.35 8.40
N ALA A 281 9.37 5.51 7.88
CA ALA A 281 7.97 5.89 7.72
C ALA A 281 7.47 5.58 6.31
N ILE A 282 6.25 5.03 6.21
CA ILE A 282 5.50 4.90 4.95
C ILE A 282 4.22 5.72 5.10
N SER A 283 4.13 6.82 4.34
CA SER A 283 3.01 7.76 4.40
C SER A 283 2.77 8.42 3.04
N ASN A 284 1.57 8.93 2.83
CA ASN A 284 1.25 9.76 1.67
C ASN A 284 1.76 11.21 1.81
N ASN A 285 2.20 11.62 3.01
CA ASN A 285 2.59 13.00 3.30
C ASN A 285 4.03 13.06 3.83
N PRO A 286 4.97 13.66 3.06
CA PRO A 286 6.39 13.75 3.45
C PRO A 286 6.65 14.67 4.66
N THR A 287 5.72 15.55 5.01
CA THR A 287 5.82 16.46 6.16
C THR A 287 4.84 16.08 7.27
N SER A 288 4.43 14.81 7.30
CA SER A 288 3.57 14.30 8.37
C SER A 288 4.35 14.11 9.69
N PRO A 289 3.67 14.16 10.85
CA PRO A 289 4.29 13.85 12.13
C PRO A 289 4.99 12.47 12.15
N LEU A 290 4.49 11.47 11.42
CA LEU A 290 5.16 10.19 11.28
C LEU A 290 6.51 10.32 10.56
N ALA A 291 6.57 11.05 9.45
CA ALA A 291 7.80 11.29 8.69
C ALA A 291 8.84 12.07 9.50
N GLU A 292 8.41 13.06 10.28
CA GLU A 292 9.29 13.84 11.17
C GLU A 292 9.93 12.99 12.28
N ASN A 293 9.34 11.84 12.62
CA ASN A 293 9.83 10.93 13.64
C ASN A 293 10.56 9.70 13.05
N ALA A 294 10.92 9.73 11.77
CA ALA A 294 11.62 8.64 11.09
C ALA A 294 12.97 9.09 10.50
N ASP A 295 13.95 8.18 10.52
CA ASP A 295 15.26 8.40 9.88
C ASP A 295 15.13 8.43 8.35
N LEU A 296 14.22 7.61 7.81
CA LEU A 296 13.96 7.46 6.39
C LEU A 296 12.45 7.49 6.14
N THR A 297 12.01 8.18 5.09
CA THR A 297 10.59 8.27 4.73
C THR A 297 10.38 7.83 3.29
N ILE A 298 9.45 6.90 3.08
CA ILE A 298 8.94 6.50 1.77
C ILE A 298 7.59 7.16 1.56
N VAL A 299 7.49 7.94 0.49
CA VAL A 299 6.29 8.71 0.17
C VAL A 299 5.46 7.96 -0.86
N THR A 300 4.22 7.62 -0.51
CA THR A 300 3.21 7.17 -1.49
C THR A 300 2.48 8.38 -2.07
N SER A 301 1.83 8.23 -3.24
CA SER A 301 1.19 9.39 -3.89
C SER A 301 0.15 10.08 -2.99
N VAL A 302 0.19 11.41 -3.00
CA VAL A 302 -0.80 12.30 -2.34
C VAL A 302 -2.07 12.33 -3.19
N TYR A 303 -3.14 11.69 -2.75
CA TYR A 303 -4.45 11.98 -3.33
C TYR A 303 -5.57 11.98 -2.29
N GLU A 304 -5.63 13.06 -1.51
CA GLU A 304 -6.79 13.40 -0.69
C GLU A 304 -7.77 14.21 -1.55
N GLN A 305 -8.68 13.54 -2.26
CA GLN A 305 -10.04 14.08 -2.49
C GLN A 305 -11.02 13.19 -3.26
N PHE A 306 -10.62 12.01 -3.75
CA PHE A 306 -11.61 11.07 -4.24
C PHE A 306 -11.47 9.77 -3.50
N LEU A 307 -12.54 9.45 -2.77
CA LEU A 307 -12.85 8.18 -2.11
C LEU A 307 -12.41 8.10 -0.65
N GLN A 308 -13.31 8.42 0.26
CA GLN A 308 -13.50 7.53 1.41
C GLN A 308 -14.52 6.47 0.95
N PRO A 309 -14.67 5.26 1.55
CA PRO A 309 -14.84 5.08 3.00
C PRO A 309 -13.64 4.53 3.71
N ASP A 310 -12.62 4.04 3.01
CA ASP A 310 -11.39 3.58 3.66
C ASP A 310 -10.27 3.38 2.63
N ASP A 311 -10.07 4.45 1.85
CA ASP A 311 -8.92 4.71 0.98
C ASP A 311 -8.47 3.50 0.13
N LEU A 312 -9.40 3.05 -0.71
CA LEU A 312 -9.23 1.88 -1.58
C LEU A 312 -8.00 2.00 -2.48
N SER A 313 -7.70 3.22 -2.96
CA SER A 313 -6.57 3.43 -3.87
C SER A 313 -5.25 3.59 -3.13
N ALA A 314 -5.18 4.32 -2.00
CA ALA A 314 -3.88 4.49 -1.33
C ALA A 314 -3.31 3.18 -0.81
N LYS A 315 -4.15 2.22 -0.41
CA LYS A 315 -3.70 0.86 -0.05
C LYS A 315 -2.92 0.20 -1.18
N HIS A 316 -3.30 0.43 -2.45
CA HIS A 316 -2.56 -0.11 -3.59
C HIS A 316 -1.23 0.60 -3.80
N GLY A 317 -1.15 1.91 -3.55
CA GLY A 317 0.11 2.65 -3.56
C GLY A 317 1.08 2.15 -2.48
N GLN A 318 0.58 1.97 -1.26
CA GLN A 318 1.35 1.37 -0.16
C GLN A 318 1.76 -0.07 -0.50
N LEU A 319 0.84 -0.89 -1.01
CA LEU A 319 1.15 -2.27 -1.38
C LEU A 319 2.24 -2.35 -2.46
N LEU A 320 2.24 -1.45 -3.45
CA LEU A 320 3.32 -1.35 -4.43
C LEU A 320 4.69 -1.07 -3.78
N VAL A 321 4.73 -0.18 -2.79
CA VAL A 321 5.95 0.10 -2.01
C VAL A 321 6.39 -1.15 -1.25
N LEU A 322 5.47 -1.86 -0.60
CA LEU A 322 5.76 -3.08 0.15
C LEU A 322 6.21 -4.23 -0.76
N ASP A 323 5.59 -4.39 -1.94
CA ASP A 323 6.00 -5.32 -2.99
C ASP A 323 7.44 -5.07 -3.42
N LEU A 324 7.77 -3.80 -3.71
CA LEU A 324 9.11 -3.43 -4.13
C LEU A 324 10.14 -3.66 -3.01
N LEU A 325 9.85 -3.26 -1.77
CA LEU A 325 10.73 -3.54 -0.62
C LEU A 325 10.95 -5.04 -0.43
N TYR A 326 9.89 -5.85 -0.50
CA TYR A 326 9.98 -7.29 -0.38
C TYR A 326 10.89 -7.89 -1.46
N LEU A 327 10.68 -7.53 -2.73
CA LEU A 327 11.47 -8.06 -3.85
C LEU A 327 12.94 -7.64 -3.76
N LEU A 328 13.21 -6.38 -3.42
CA LEU A 328 14.58 -5.90 -3.21
C LEU A 328 15.24 -6.63 -2.02
N THR A 329 14.51 -6.83 -0.92
CA THR A 329 15.01 -7.56 0.24
C THR A 329 15.32 -9.02 -0.11
N ALA A 330 14.46 -9.66 -0.90
CA ALA A 330 14.67 -11.03 -1.36
C ALA A 330 15.90 -11.15 -2.25
N GLN A 331 16.21 -10.13 -3.06
CA GLN A 331 17.39 -10.08 -3.93
C GLN A 331 18.70 -9.98 -3.16
N GLU A 332 18.73 -9.30 -2.00
CA GLU A 332 19.93 -9.20 -1.15
C GLU A 332 20.46 -10.57 -0.72
N ASN A 333 19.58 -11.56 -0.56
CA ASN A 333 19.93 -12.94 -0.19
C ASN A 333 19.21 -13.97 -1.05
N PHE A 334 19.32 -13.86 -2.39
CA PHE A 334 18.52 -14.64 -3.34
C PHE A 334 18.47 -16.15 -3.05
N SER A 335 19.61 -16.81 -2.84
CA SER A 335 19.67 -18.25 -2.57
C SER A 335 18.91 -18.63 -1.29
N ARG A 336 19.13 -17.89 -0.20
CA ARG A 336 18.46 -18.15 1.10
C ARG A 336 16.96 -17.89 0.98
N SER A 337 16.56 -16.83 0.28
CA SER A 337 15.16 -16.51 0.02
C SER A 337 14.47 -17.63 -0.76
N THR A 338 15.10 -18.16 -1.81
CA THR A 338 14.54 -19.27 -2.61
C THR A 338 14.42 -20.56 -1.80
N ASP A 339 15.41 -20.88 -0.98
CA ASP A 339 15.38 -22.08 -0.14
C ASP A 339 14.26 -22.00 0.90
N ASN A 340 14.13 -20.86 1.59
CA ASN A 340 13.07 -20.63 2.59
C ASN A 340 11.66 -20.66 1.96
N LEU A 341 11.51 -20.11 0.75
CA LEU A 341 10.25 -20.17 0.01
C LEU A 341 9.87 -21.60 -0.35
N ALA A 342 10.84 -22.44 -0.74
CA ALA A 342 10.61 -23.85 -1.04
C ALA A 342 10.23 -24.64 0.22
N VAL A 343 10.98 -24.47 1.31
CA VAL A 343 10.72 -25.13 2.60
C VAL A 343 9.34 -24.76 3.14
N SER A 344 9.01 -23.46 3.17
CA SER A 344 7.71 -22.99 3.65
C SER A 344 6.55 -23.47 2.77
N ALA A 345 6.73 -23.51 1.44
CA ALA A 345 5.72 -24.03 0.52
C ALA A 345 5.48 -25.54 0.70
N LEU A 346 6.55 -26.32 0.92
CA LEU A 346 6.44 -27.75 1.18
C LEU A 346 5.70 -28.04 2.49
N ALA A 347 6.02 -27.30 3.56
CA ALA A 347 5.39 -27.47 4.87
C ALA A 347 3.86 -27.32 4.85
N VAL A 348 3.33 -26.45 3.98
CA VAL A 348 1.87 -26.22 3.86
C VAL A 348 1.25 -26.91 2.65
N SER A 349 2.03 -27.66 1.87
CA SER A 349 1.59 -28.25 0.59
C SER A 349 0.36 -29.16 0.74
N THR A 350 0.26 -29.89 1.85
CA THR A 350 -0.87 -30.78 2.18
C THR A 350 -2.20 -30.04 2.40
N HIS A 351 -2.15 -28.73 2.63
CA HIS A 351 -3.33 -27.89 2.81
C HIS A 351 -3.83 -27.30 1.48
N ARG A 352 -3.15 -27.58 0.35
CA ARG A 352 -3.55 -27.13 -0.98
C ARG A 352 -4.20 -28.25 -1.76
N ARG A 353 -5.34 -27.97 -2.37
CA ARG A 353 -5.92 -28.90 -3.35
C ARG A 353 -4.97 -29.03 -4.55
N PRO A 354 -4.77 -30.24 -5.07
CA PRO A 354 -4.00 -30.42 -6.30
C PRO A 354 -4.59 -29.56 -7.42
N ARG A 355 -3.72 -28.92 -8.21
CA ARG A 355 -4.18 -28.20 -9.39
C ARG A 355 -4.86 -29.21 -10.31
N ARG A 356 -6.10 -28.92 -10.73
CA ARG A 356 -6.81 -29.78 -11.70
C ARG A 356 -5.89 -29.96 -12.91
N ALA A 357 -5.62 -31.21 -13.28
CA ALA A 357 -4.84 -31.48 -14.48
C ALA A 357 -5.54 -30.80 -15.67
N PRO A 358 -4.78 -30.18 -16.59
CA PRO A 358 -5.36 -29.67 -17.81
C PRO A 358 -6.11 -30.81 -18.53
N PRO A 359 -7.27 -30.53 -19.16
CA PRO A 359 -8.01 -31.57 -19.86
C PRO A 359 -7.10 -32.22 -20.90
N THR A 360 -6.97 -33.55 -20.84
CA THR A 360 -6.23 -34.31 -21.83
C THR A 360 -6.84 -34.02 -23.21
N PRO A 361 -6.05 -33.62 -24.21
CA PRO A 361 -6.58 -33.44 -25.56
C PRO A 361 -7.24 -34.75 -26.00
N ARG A 362 -8.53 -34.70 -26.37
CA ARG A 362 -9.19 -35.83 -27.02
C ARG A 362 -8.42 -36.10 -28.31
N ILE A 363 -7.73 -37.23 -28.38
CA ILE A 363 -7.21 -37.75 -29.64
C ILE A 363 -8.45 -37.99 -30.50
N ALA A 364 -8.63 -37.16 -31.54
CA ALA A 364 -9.60 -37.45 -32.56
C ALA A 364 -9.14 -38.76 -33.22
N HIS A 365 -9.91 -39.83 -33.04
CA HIS A 365 -9.78 -40.98 -33.91
C HIS A 365 -10.19 -40.52 -35.31
N GLU A 366 -9.20 -40.16 -36.14
CA GLU A 366 -9.41 -40.05 -37.57
C GLU A 366 -9.86 -41.42 -38.06
N ALA A 367 -11.12 -41.48 -38.48
CA ALA A 367 -11.68 -42.60 -39.19
C ALA A 367 -10.88 -42.78 -40.48
N SER A 368 -10.19 -43.91 -40.59
CA SER A 368 -9.59 -44.42 -41.82
C SER A 368 -10.70 -44.62 -42.85
N ALA A 369 -10.99 -43.59 -43.65
CA ALA A 369 -11.76 -43.73 -44.87
C ALA A 369 -10.79 -44.15 -45.98
N SER A 370 -10.80 -45.45 -46.26
CA SER A 370 -10.24 -46.06 -47.45
C SER A 370 -10.72 -45.31 -48.69
N ILE A 371 -9.80 -44.76 -49.48
CA ILE A 371 -10.05 -44.45 -50.89
C ILE A 371 -9.32 -45.54 -51.67
N GLU A 372 -10.10 -46.53 -52.10
CA GLU A 372 -9.72 -47.45 -53.16
C GLU A 372 -9.51 -46.67 -54.46
N THR A 373 -8.40 -46.99 -55.09
CA THR A 373 -8.06 -46.82 -56.51
C THR A 373 -9.22 -47.12 -57.45
N THR A 374 -9.45 -46.22 -58.42
CA THR A 374 -9.82 -46.62 -59.78
C THR A 374 -9.04 -45.75 -60.77
N GLN A 375 -8.27 -46.42 -61.64
CA GLN A 375 -7.57 -45.89 -62.79
C GLN A 375 -8.52 -45.75 -64.00
N GLU A 376 -8.03 -44.98 -64.98
CA GLU A 376 -8.51 -44.70 -66.36
C GLU A 376 -9.53 -43.57 -66.56
#